data_AF-A0A7L4HK65-F1
#
_entry.id   AF-A0A7L4HK65-F1
#
_cell.length_a   1.000
_cell.length_b   1.000
_cell.length_c   1.000
_cell.angle_alpha   90.00
_cell.angle_beta   90.00
_cell.angle_gamma   90.00
#
_symmetry.space_group_name_H-M   'P 1'
#
loop_
_entity.id
_entity.type
_entity.pdbx_description
1 polymer ?
#
loop_
_entity_poly.entity_id
_entity_poly.type
_entity_poly.pdbx_seq_one_letter_code
_entity_poly.pdbx_strand_id
1 'polypeptide(L)'
;VSNGVQISQFPTDDESVAEVNGPMNAHLPFAVTGSTEELKIGNKMMKARQYPWGTVQVENEAHCDFVKLREMLIHVNMEDLHKQAHTRHCELYQQCKLEEMGFKDTHPDSKPFTLQETYEAKRNEFLGELQKKEETMRQMFVQCVKGKEAELKEVEKELHKKFDCLKKLEDKKSSLDDEVNVFKQRKTAGELLQSQAQQAGGLQTLKRDKESKNVLGWM
;
A
#
# COMPACT_ATOMS: atom_id res chain seq x y z
N VAL A 1 14.35 -48.37 -8.12
CA VAL A 1 13.82 -47.00 -7.93
C VAL A 1 14.81 -46.21 -7.10
N SER A 2 15.65 -45.38 -7.73
CA SER A 2 16.83 -44.75 -7.07
C SER A 2 16.49 -43.45 -6.31
N ASN A 3 15.35 -42.83 -6.63
CA ASN A 3 14.97 -41.49 -6.16
C ASN A 3 13.73 -41.47 -5.23
N GLY A 4 13.20 -42.63 -4.82
CA GLY A 4 12.01 -42.69 -3.96
C GLY A 4 10.71 -42.15 -4.57
N VAL A 5 10.66 -41.91 -5.88
CA VAL A 5 9.44 -41.43 -6.57
C VAL A 5 8.42 -42.57 -6.63
N GLN A 6 7.27 -42.37 -5.99
CA GLN A 6 6.13 -43.27 -6.11
C GLN A 6 5.29 -42.90 -7.33
N ILE A 7 5.33 -43.78 -8.32
CA ILE A 7 4.42 -43.74 -9.47
C ILE A 7 3.18 -44.57 -9.14
N SER A 8 2.02 -44.19 -9.69
CA SER A 8 0.82 -45.00 -9.56
C SER A 8 1.05 -46.36 -10.22
N GLN A 9 0.75 -47.42 -9.48
CA GLN A 9 0.79 -48.80 -9.94
C GLN A 9 -0.62 -49.34 -9.85
N PHE A 10 -0.99 -50.12 -10.85
CA PHE A 10 -2.33 -50.64 -10.96
C PHE A 10 -2.48 -51.87 -10.08
N PRO A 11 -3.66 -52.04 -9.46
CA PRO A 11 -3.89 -53.06 -8.45
C PRO A 11 -3.74 -54.46 -9.05
N THR A 12 -3.06 -55.34 -8.32
CA THR A 12 -2.88 -56.76 -8.66
C THR A 12 -3.26 -57.63 -7.46
N ASP A 13 -4.16 -57.13 -6.62
CA ASP A 13 -4.64 -57.74 -5.38
C ASP A 13 -5.66 -58.85 -5.62
N ASP A 14 -6.54 -58.68 -6.62
CA ASP A 14 -7.46 -59.72 -7.11
C ASP A 14 -6.85 -60.45 -8.31
N GLU A 15 -6.96 -61.79 -8.32
CA GLU A 15 -6.42 -62.68 -9.36
C GLU A 15 -6.96 -62.32 -10.76
N SER A 16 -8.22 -61.89 -10.85
CA SER A 16 -8.88 -61.50 -12.11
C SER A 16 -8.32 -60.22 -12.73
N VAL A 17 -7.87 -59.27 -11.90
CA VAL A 17 -7.24 -58.01 -12.36
C VAL A 17 -5.73 -58.14 -12.46
N ALA A 18 -5.11 -59.04 -11.69
CA ALA A 18 -3.67 -59.27 -11.70
C ALA A 18 -3.17 -59.80 -13.05
N GLU A 19 -3.93 -60.67 -13.71
CA GLU A 19 -3.59 -61.18 -15.05
C GLU A 19 -3.49 -60.06 -16.10
N VAL A 20 -4.32 -59.01 -15.97
CA VAL A 20 -4.36 -57.88 -16.90
C VAL A 20 -3.41 -56.76 -16.47
N ASN A 21 -3.41 -56.40 -15.18
CA ASN A 21 -2.63 -55.28 -14.65
C ASN A 21 -1.14 -55.61 -14.46
N GLY A 22 -0.79 -56.87 -14.25
CA GLY A 22 0.60 -57.34 -14.17
C GLY A 22 1.43 -56.97 -15.42
N PRO A 23 1.05 -57.41 -16.63
CA PRO A 23 1.75 -57.03 -17.84
C PRO A 23 1.64 -55.53 -18.14
N MET A 24 0.54 -54.87 -17.80
CA MET A 24 0.37 -53.43 -17.99
C MET A 24 1.35 -52.60 -17.14
N ASN A 25 1.56 -52.97 -15.87
CA ASN A 25 2.54 -52.32 -14.99
C ASN A 25 3.98 -52.46 -15.52
N ALA A 26 4.29 -53.57 -16.21
CA ALA A 26 5.60 -53.78 -16.84
C ALA A 26 5.88 -52.87 -18.05
N HIS A 27 4.84 -52.26 -18.63
CA HIS A 27 4.96 -51.33 -19.75
C HIS A 27 5.16 -49.87 -19.31
N LEU A 28 5.23 -49.60 -18.01
CA LEU A 28 5.51 -48.26 -17.51
C LEU A 28 7.01 -47.91 -17.70
N PRO A 29 7.35 -46.73 -18.27
CA PRO A 29 6.47 -45.69 -18.78
C PRO A 29 5.96 -45.94 -20.22
N PHE A 30 4.69 -45.63 -20.49
CA PHE A 30 4.10 -45.82 -21.83
C PHE A 30 4.71 -44.91 -22.90
N ALA A 31 5.09 -45.50 -24.03
CA ALA A 31 5.49 -44.75 -25.22
C ALA A 31 4.27 -44.41 -26.08
N VAL A 32 3.69 -43.22 -25.90
CA VAL A 32 2.44 -42.82 -26.57
C VAL A 32 2.65 -41.80 -27.68
N THR A 33 1.87 -41.93 -28.76
CA THR A 33 1.77 -40.94 -29.83
C THR A 33 0.31 -40.47 -29.94
N GLY A 34 0.06 -39.17 -29.81
CA GLY A 34 -1.27 -38.59 -30.00
C GLY A 34 -1.46 -38.01 -31.40
N SER A 35 -2.66 -38.14 -31.97
CA SER A 35 -3.09 -37.44 -33.19
C SER A 35 -4.57 -37.08 -33.13
N THR A 36 -4.93 -35.90 -33.60
CA THR A 36 -6.33 -35.49 -33.87
C THR A 36 -6.73 -35.72 -35.32
N GLU A 37 -5.77 -35.98 -36.21
CA GLU A 37 -6.00 -36.18 -37.64
C GLU A 37 -6.35 -37.65 -37.92
N GLU A 38 -7.41 -37.84 -38.72
CA GLU A 38 -7.83 -39.16 -39.19
C GLU A 38 -7.45 -39.35 -40.66
N LEU A 39 -6.75 -40.43 -40.94
CA LEU A 39 -6.33 -40.80 -42.28
C LEU A 39 -7.01 -42.10 -42.68
N LYS A 40 -7.42 -42.19 -43.95
CA LYS A 40 -7.93 -43.43 -44.53
C LYS A 40 -6.76 -44.35 -44.86
N ILE A 41 -6.51 -45.33 -43.99
CA ILE A 41 -5.47 -46.34 -44.19
C ILE A 41 -6.18 -47.65 -44.56
N GLY A 42 -6.08 -48.02 -45.85
CA GLY A 42 -6.90 -49.10 -46.42
C GLY A 42 -8.38 -48.73 -46.47
N ASN A 43 -9.23 -49.50 -45.77
CA ASN A 43 -10.69 -49.33 -45.75
C ASN A 43 -11.24 -48.70 -44.46
N LYS A 44 -10.38 -48.35 -43.49
CA LYS A 44 -10.80 -47.77 -42.20
C LYS A 44 -10.20 -46.37 -42.03
N MET A 45 -10.98 -45.48 -41.42
CA MET A 45 -10.47 -44.20 -40.91
C MET A 45 -9.78 -44.48 -39.58
N MET A 46 -8.52 -44.09 -39.45
CA MET A 46 -7.74 -44.28 -38.22
C MET A 46 -6.98 -43.01 -37.89
N LYS A 47 -6.83 -42.73 -36.59
CA LYS A 47 -6.00 -41.63 -36.13
C LYS A 47 -4.53 -41.93 -36.40
N ALA A 48 -3.86 -41.03 -37.11
CA ALA A 48 -2.48 -41.24 -37.54
C ALA A 48 -1.75 -39.91 -37.71
N ARG A 49 -0.41 -39.97 -37.71
CA ARG A 49 0.46 -38.83 -38.04
C ARG A 49 1.20 -39.14 -39.33
N GLN A 50 1.01 -38.31 -40.34
CA GLN A 50 1.71 -38.43 -41.61
C GLN A 50 3.02 -37.65 -41.57
N TYR A 51 4.12 -38.30 -41.92
CA TYR A 51 5.41 -37.69 -42.19
C TYR A 51 5.86 -38.01 -43.61
N PRO A 52 6.83 -37.26 -44.16
CA PRO A 52 7.42 -37.58 -45.46
C PRO A 52 8.07 -38.97 -45.52
N TRP A 53 8.56 -39.47 -44.38
CA TRP A 53 9.22 -40.79 -44.26
C TRP A 53 8.29 -41.93 -43.84
N GLY A 54 7.01 -41.66 -43.59
CA GLY A 54 6.06 -42.71 -43.20
C GLY A 54 4.90 -42.20 -42.37
N THR A 55 4.01 -43.12 -42.01
CA THR A 55 2.78 -42.83 -41.28
C THR A 55 2.77 -43.59 -39.96
N VAL A 56 2.65 -42.86 -38.85
CA VAL A 56 2.54 -43.45 -37.52
C VAL A 56 1.07 -43.59 -37.16
N GLN A 57 0.58 -44.82 -37.12
CA GLN A 57 -0.76 -45.16 -36.67
C GLN A 57 -0.84 -45.13 -35.14
N VAL A 58 -1.80 -44.39 -34.57
CA VAL A 58 -1.95 -44.22 -33.12
C VAL A 58 -2.51 -45.48 -32.45
N GLU A 59 -3.42 -46.20 -33.11
CA GLU A 59 -4.05 -47.40 -32.53
C GLU A 59 -3.29 -48.70 -32.82
N ASN A 60 -2.09 -48.59 -33.40
CA ASN A 60 -1.27 -49.75 -33.72
C ASN A 60 -0.24 -50.00 -32.61
N GLU A 61 -0.37 -51.14 -31.92
CA GLU A 61 0.49 -51.54 -30.81
C GLU A 61 1.97 -51.70 -31.19
N ALA A 62 2.27 -51.93 -32.47
CA ALA A 62 3.65 -51.99 -32.95
C ALA A 62 4.32 -50.60 -33.02
N HIS A 63 3.52 -49.53 -33.04
CA HIS A 63 4.02 -48.16 -33.15
C HIS A 63 4.03 -47.41 -31.82
N CYS A 64 3.02 -47.63 -30.97
CA CYS A 64 2.93 -46.99 -29.66
C CYS A 64 2.02 -47.75 -28.70
N ASP A 65 2.19 -47.51 -27.40
CA ASP A 65 1.42 -48.16 -26.33
C ASP A 65 0.07 -47.46 -26.05
N PHE A 66 -0.47 -46.70 -27.00
CA PHE A 66 -1.72 -45.96 -26.79
C PHE A 66 -2.91 -46.87 -26.44
N VAL A 67 -2.99 -48.05 -27.08
CA VAL A 67 -4.05 -49.03 -26.80
C VAL A 67 -3.96 -49.52 -25.35
N LYS A 68 -2.75 -49.87 -24.90
CA LYS A 68 -2.49 -50.30 -23.52
C LYS A 68 -2.82 -49.19 -22.52
N LEU A 69 -2.41 -47.95 -22.78
CA LEU A 69 -2.76 -46.81 -21.92
C LEU A 69 -4.28 -46.62 -21.82
N ARG A 70 -5.00 -46.71 -22.95
CA ARG A 70 -6.46 -46.52 -23.00
C ARG A 70 -7.19 -47.60 -22.20
N GLU A 71 -6.83 -48.86 -22.41
CA GLU A 71 -7.43 -49.99 -21.68
C GLU A 71 -7.17 -49.87 -20.18
N MET A 72 -5.95 -49.50 -19.82
CA MET A 72 -5.55 -49.35 -18.43
C MET A 72 -6.30 -48.22 -17.72
N LEU A 73 -6.48 -47.06 -18.37
CA LEU A 73 -7.14 -45.90 -17.77
C LEU A 73 -8.67 -46.01 -17.73
N ILE A 74 -9.28 -46.54 -18.79
CA ILE A 74 -10.73 -46.40 -19.01
C ILE A 74 -11.47 -47.72 -18.78
N HIS A 75 -10.89 -48.87 -19.15
CA HIS A 75 -11.61 -50.15 -19.08
C HIS A 75 -11.51 -50.81 -17.71
N VAL A 76 -10.32 -50.83 -17.10
CA VAL A 76 -10.08 -51.67 -15.91
C VAL A 76 -9.97 -50.84 -14.63
N ASN A 77 -9.26 -49.70 -14.68
CA ASN A 77 -8.78 -49.08 -13.43
C ASN A 77 -9.35 -47.69 -13.13
N MET A 78 -10.38 -47.23 -13.84
CA MET A 78 -10.96 -45.90 -13.59
C MET A 78 -11.49 -45.76 -12.17
N GLU A 79 -12.20 -46.78 -11.68
CA GLU A 79 -12.72 -46.80 -10.31
C GLU A 79 -11.59 -46.85 -9.27
N ASP A 80 -10.54 -47.60 -9.53
CA ASP A 80 -9.39 -47.70 -8.64
C ASP A 80 -8.62 -46.38 -8.54
N LEU A 81 -8.39 -45.72 -9.69
CA LEU A 81 -7.79 -44.38 -9.72
C LEU A 81 -8.62 -43.38 -8.91
N HIS A 82 -9.96 -43.45 -8.99
CA HIS A 82 -10.85 -42.62 -8.18
C HIS A 82 -10.75 -42.94 -6.69
N LYS A 83 -10.74 -44.24 -6.31
CA LYS A 83 -10.56 -44.68 -4.92
C LYS A 83 -9.21 -44.26 -4.35
N GLN A 84 -8.12 -44.46 -5.08
CA GLN A 84 -6.78 -44.04 -4.69
C GLN A 84 -6.69 -42.52 -4.50
N ALA A 85 -7.31 -41.73 -5.39
CA ALA A 85 -7.43 -40.28 -5.23
C ALA A 85 -8.14 -39.91 -3.92
N HIS A 86 -9.27 -40.55 -3.62
CA HIS A 86 -10.03 -40.27 -2.42
C HIS A 86 -9.31 -40.73 -1.15
N THR A 87 -9.03 -42.02 -1.03
CA THR A 87 -8.51 -42.64 0.20
C THR A 87 -7.07 -42.26 0.49
N ARG A 88 -6.27 -41.91 -0.52
CA ARG A 88 -4.88 -41.52 -0.28
C ARG A 88 -4.70 -40.03 -0.33
N HIS A 89 -5.02 -39.42 -1.46
CA HIS A 89 -4.65 -38.03 -1.70
C HIS A 89 -5.58 -37.06 -0.95
N CYS A 90 -6.89 -37.29 -0.98
CA CYS A 90 -7.83 -36.45 -0.24
C CYS A 90 -7.71 -36.66 1.27
N GLU A 91 -7.53 -37.90 1.75
CA GLU A 91 -7.33 -38.16 3.18
C GLU A 91 -6.04 -37.54 3.71
N LEU A 92 -4.92 -37.65 2.99
CA LEU A 92 -3.68 -36.98 3.39
C LEU A 92 -3.86 -35.46 3.44
N TYR A 93 -4.51 -34.87 2.44
CA TYR A 93 -4.82 -33.45 2.45
C TYR A 93 -5.73 -33.07 3.62
N GLN A 94 -6.76 -33.88 3.90
CA GLN A 94 -7.68 -33.67 5.00
C GLN A 94 -6.95 -33.75 6.34
N GLN A 95 -6.08 -34.74 6.54
CA GLN A 95 -5.24 -34.87 7.74
C GLN A 95 -4.37 -33.63 7.91
N CYS A 96 -3.63 -33.21 6.88
CA CYS A 96 -2.82 -31.99 6.96
C CYS A 96 -3.66 -30.75 7.26
N LYS A 97 -4.85 -30.63 6.66
CA LYS A 97 -5.76 -29.51 6.94
C LYS A 97 -6.35 -29.54 8.33
N LEU A 98 -6.65 -30.71 8.87
CA LEU A 98 -7.10 -30.88 10.25
C LEU A 98 -5.96 -30.51 11.22
N GLU A 99 -4.74 -30.95 10.96
CA GLU A 99 -3.56 -30.57 11.75
C GLU A 99 -3.31 -29.06 11.73
N GLU A 100 -3.40 -28.41 10.57
CA GLU A 100 -3.32 -26.94 10.44
C GLU A 100 -4.40 -26.22 11.27
N MET A 101 -5.59 -26.80 11.36
CA MET A 101 -6.68 -26.27 12.19
C MET A 101 -6.55 -26.62 13.67
N GLY A 102 -5.49 -27.34 14.07
CA GLY A 102 -5.19 -27.68 15.47
C GLY A 102 -5.75 -29.03 15.92
N PHE A 103 -6.31 -29.83 15.02
CA PHE A 103 -6.73 -31.20 15.31
C PHE A 103 -5.53 -32.13 15.20
N LYS A 104 -4.92 -32.46 16.34
CA LYS A 104 -3.94 -33.54 16.45
C LYS A 104 -4.62 -34.73 17.10
N ASP A 105 -4.46 -35.92 16.54
CA ASP A 105 -4.85 -37.16 17.21
C ASP A 105 -4.03 -37.27 18.49
N THR A 106 -4.65 -36.84 19.59
CA THR A 106 -4.03 -36.89 20.90
C THR A 106 -4.53 -38.17 21.55
N HIS A 107 -3.59 -38.95 22.10
CA HIS A 107 -3.71 -40.22 22.82
C HIS A 107 -5.10 -40.49 23.47
N PRO A 108 -5.59 -41.74 23.58
CA PRO A 108 -6.93 -42.07 24.10
C PRO A 108 -7.32 -41.52 25.49
N ASP A 109 -6.37 -40.96 26.25
CA ASP A 109 -6.60 -40.26 27.53
C ASP A 109 -6.77 -38.73 27.40
N SER A 110 -6.65 -38.19 26.19
CA SER A 110 -6.78 -36.76 25.93
C SER A 110 -8.26 -36.45 25.72
N LYS A 111 -8.80 -35.59 26.60
CA LYS A 111 -10.16 -35.07 26.50
C LYS A 111 -10.45 -34.68 25.04
N PRO A 112 -11.58 -35.11 24.43
CA PRO A 112 -11.86 -34.82 23.03
C PRO A 112 -11.81 -33.30 22.83
N PHE A 113 -10.81 -32.85 22.09
CA PHE A 113 -10.66 -31.46 21.73
C PHE A 113 -11.80 -31.11 20.77
N THR A 114 -12.77 -30.35 21.25
CA THR A 114 -14.05 -30.20 20.55
C THR A 114 -13.90 -29.16 19.45
N LEU A 115 -14.45 -29.39 18.25
CA LEU A 115 -14.50 -28.41 17.15
C LEU A 115 -14.87 -26.99 17.65
N GLN A 116 -15.82 -26.94 18.58
CA GLN A 116 -16.30 -25.69 19.17
C GLN A 116 -15.23 -24.95 20.00
N GLU A 117 -14.39 -25.66 20.74
CA GLU A 117 -13.31 -25.06 21.54
C GLU A 117 -12.24 -24.43 20.64
N THR A 118 -11.96 -25.04 19.46
CA THR A 118 -11.04 -24.48 18.45
C THR A 118 -11.60 -23.20 17.84
N TYR A 119 -12.89 -23.21 17.46
CA TYR A 119 -13.55 -22.02 16.95
C TYR A 119 -13.62 -20.91 18.01
N GLU A 120 -13.90 -21.26 19.27
CA GLU A 120 -13.93 -20.31 20.38
C GLU A 120 -12.54 -19.74 20.67
N ALA A 121 -11.48 -20.55 20.68
CA ALA A 121 -10.11 -20.09 20.84
C ALA A 121 -9.70 -19.14 19.70
N LYS A 122 -9.95 -19.52 18.44
CA LYS A 122 -9.66 -18.67 17.27
C LYS A 122 -10.47 -17.38 17.28
N ARG A 123 -11.73 -17.43 17.73
CA ARG A 123 -12.58 -16.25 17.91
C ARG A 123 -12.03 -15.32 19.00
N ASN A 124 -11.59 -15.89 20.12
CA ASN A 124 -11.04 -15.13 21.23
C ASN A 124 -9.68 -14.50 20.87
N GLU A 125 -8.83 -15.20 20.11
CA GLU A 125 -7.59 -14.66 19.56
C GLU A 125 -7.88 -13.47 18.65
N PHE A 126 -8.82 -13.61 17.70
CA PHE A 126 -9.22 -12.52 16.81
C PHE A 126 -9.81 -11.32 17.54
N LEU A 127 -10.65 -11.56 18.56
CA LEU A 127 -11.18 -10.51 19.44
C LEU A 127 -10.06 -9.78 20.19
N GLY A 128 -9.07 -10.53 20.71
CA GLY A 128 -7.90 -9.97 21.39
C GLY A 128 -7.02 -9.13 20.46
N GLU A 129 -6.82 -9.57 19.21
CA GLU A 129 -6.11 -8.79 18.19
C GLU A 129 -6.85 -7.50 17.84
N LEU A 130 -8.17 -7.57 17.69
CA LEU A 130 -9.01 -6.40 17.40
C LEU A 130 -8.92 -5.37 18.53
N GLN A 131 -9.01 -5.80 19.79
CA GLN A 131 -8.85 -4.93 20.95
C GLN A 131 -7.46 -4.30 21.03
N LYS A 132 -6.39 -5.06 20.76
CA LYS A 132 -5.02 -4.50 20.70
C LYS A 132 -4.90 -3.45 19.60
N LYS A 133 -5.49 -3.69 18.43
CA LYS A 133 -5.47 -2.75 17.31
C LYS A 133 -6.27 -1.48 17.61
N GLU A 134 -7.43 -1.62 18.26
CA GLU A 134 -8.25 -0.51 18.75
C GLU A 134 -7.47 0.32 19.78
N GLU A 135 -6.86 -0.30 20.79
CA GLU A 135 -6.09 0.41 21.81
C GLU A 135 -4.88 1.12 21.20
N THR A 136 -4.20 0.49 20.24
CA THR A 136 -3.10 1.13 19.49
C THR A 136 -3.61 2.37 18.75
N MET A 137 -4.75 2.28 18.05
CA MET A 137 -5.36 3.41 17.34
C MET A 137 -5.78 4.52 18.31
N ARG A 138 -6.33 4.16 19.47
CA ARG A 138 -6.74 5.10 20.52
C ARG A 138 -5.53 5.83 21.12
N GLN A 139 -4.44 5.11 21.38
CA GLN A 139 -3.19 5.68 21.87
C GLN A 139 -2.56 6.63 20.85
N MET A 140 -2.53 6.23 19.57
CA MET A 140 -2.06 7.10 18.49
C MET A 140 -2.89 8.39 18.40
N PHE A 141 -4.22 8.30 18.52
CA PHE A 141 -5.09 9.48 18.53
C PHE A 141 -4.77 10.41 19.69
N VAL A 142 -4.69 9.88 20.92
CA VAL A 142 -4.36 10.68 22.12
C VAL A 142 -2.98 11.36 21.96
N GLN A 143 -2.00 10.64 21.43
CA GLN A 143 -0.67 11.20 21.20
C GLN A 143 -0.68 12.30 20.14
N CYS A 144 -1.39 12.11 19.02
CA CYS A 144 -1.58 13.13 17.99
C CYS A 144 -2.28 14.37 18.53
N VAL A 145 -3.34 14.21 19.32
CA VAL A 145 -4.07 15.33 19.94
C VAL A 145 -3.14 16.11 20.88
N LYS A 146 -2.42 15.42 21.77
CA LYS A 146 -1.44 16.07 22.66
C LYS A 146 -0.34 16.81 21.90
N GLY A 147 0.17 16.20 20.82
CA GLY A 147 1.16 16.84 19.96
C GLY A 147 0.64 18.11 19.30
N LYS A 148 -0.58 18.05 18.75
CA LYS A 148 -1.23 19.21 18.12
C LYS A 148 -1.60 20.30 19.11
N GLU A 149 -2.08 19.95 20.30
CA GLU A 149 -2.38 20.93 21.36
C GLU A 149 -1.11 21.68 21.80
N ALA A 150 0.01 20.97 21.97
CA ALA A 150 1.29 21.57 22.32
C ALA A 150 1.81 22.52 21.22
N GLU A 151 1.67 22.11 19.95
CA GLU A 151 2.02 22.95 18.79
C GLU A 151 1.17 24.23 18.77
N LEU A 152 -0.15 24.11 18.95
CA LEU A 152 -1.09 25.22 18.96
C LEU A 152 -0.77 26.21 20.10
N LYS A 153 -0.42 25.70 21.28
CA LYS A 153 -0.04 26.51 22.44
C LYS A 153 1.24 27.33 22.20
N GLU A 154 2.23 26.77 21.51
CA GLU A 154 3.46 27.53 21.20
C GLU A 154 3.17 28.60 20.13
N VAL A 155 2.35 28.28 19.12
CA VAL A 155 1.90 29.26 18.12
C VAL A 155 1.12 30.41 18.77
N GLU A 156 0.21 30.13 19.70
CA GLU A 156 -0.53 31.15 20.46
C GLU A 156 0.40 32.05 21.26
N LYS A 157 1.43 31.47 21.90
CA LYS A 157 2.43 32.21 22.67
C LYS A 157 3.29 33.10 21.78
N GLU A 158 3.69 32.63 20.60
CA GLU A 158 4.38 33.46 19.61
C GLU A 158 3.50 34.59 19.09
N LEU A 159 2.21 34.32 18.85
CA LEU A 159 1.25 35.33 18.41
C LEU A 159 1.07 36.42 19.47
N HIS A 160 0.97 36.05 20.74
CA HIS A 160 0.91 37.00 21.86
C HIS A 160 2.15 37.89 21.92
N LYS A 161 3.36 37.31 21.81
CA LYS A 161 4.62 38.08 21.77
C LYS A 161 4.64 39.07 20.59
N LYS A 162 4.19 38.65 19.41
CA LYS A 162 4.11 39.51 18.22
C LYS A 162 3.11 40.66 18.43
N PHE A 163 1.95 40.37 19.02
CA PHE A 163 0.94 41.38 19.33
C PHE A 163 1.46 42.43 20.32
N ASP A 164 2.15 42.01 21.39
CA ASP A 164 2.77 42.93 22.36
C ASP A 164 3.86 43.81 21.71
N CYS A 165 4.64 43.25 20.79
CA CYS A 165 5.65 44.00 20.04
C CYS A 165 5.01 45.06 19.14
N LEU A 166 3.96 44.67 18.39
CA LEU A 166 3.20 45.59 17.54
C LEU A 166 2.56 46.72 18.35
N LYS A 167 1.98 46.41 19.51
CA LYS A 167 1.40 47.42 20.40
C LYS A 167 2.43 48.47 20.84
N LYS A 168 3.64 48.04 21.24
CA LYS A 168 4.73 48.97 21.59
C LYS A 168 5.17 49.83 20.39
N LEU A 169 5.12 49.30 19.17
CA LEU A 169 5.42 50.06 17.97
C LEU A 169 4.32 51.07 17.64
N GLU A 170 3.05 50.70 17.83
CA GLU A 170 1.89 51.59 17.68
C GLU A 170 1.99 52.78 18.67
N ASP A 171 2.28 52.49 19.94
CA ASP A 171 2.45 53.53 20.97
C ASP A 171 3.59 54.51 20.61
N LYS A 172 4.72 53.98 20.12
CA LYS A 172 5.85 54.80 19.65
C LYS A 172 5.48 55.63 18.42
N LYS A 173 4.72 55.06 17.48
CA LYS A 173 4.24 55.78 16.30
C LYS A 173 3.33 56.94 16.72
N SER A 174 2.39 56.72 17.63
CA SER A 174 1.54 57.78 18.18
C SER A 174 2.37 58.89 18.82
N SER A 175 3.36 58.53 19.64
CA SER A 175 4.27 59.51 20.27
C SER A 175 5.04 60.34 19.24
N LEU A 176 5.53 59.71 18.17
CA LEU A 176 6.23 60.42 17.09
C LEU A 176 5.28 61.31 16.29
N ASP A 177 4.05 60.86 16.03
CA ASP A 177 3.03 61.69 15.37
C ASP A 177 2.67 62.92 16.21
N ASP A 178 2.58 62.76 17.54
CA ASP A 178 2.37 63.88 18.47
C ASP A 178 3.55 64.86 18.46
N GLU A 179 4.80 64.37 18.51
CA GLU A 179 6.00 65.21 18.38
C GLU A 179 6.06 65.95 17.04
N VAL A 180 5.71 65.28 15.93
CA VAL A 180 5.64 65.89 14.60
C VAL A 180 4.57 66.98 14.56
N ASN A 181 3.40 66.76 15.18
CA ASN A 181 2.34 67.75 15.25
C ASN A 181 2.77 68.97 16.09
N VAL A 182 3.42 68.77 17.22
CA VAL A 182 4.00 69.85 18.03
C VAL A 182 5.07 70.61 17.25
N PHE A 183 5.95 69.91 16.55
CA PHE A 183 6.98 70.53 15.71
C PHE A 183 6.37 71.36 14.58
N LYS A 184 5.33 70.85 13.90
CA LYS A 184 4.57 71.60 12.88
C LYS A 184 3.95 72.87 13.48
N GLN A 185 3.29 72.79 14.63
CA GLN A 185 2.71 73.96 15.30
C GLN A 185 3.78 75.02 15.64
N ARG A 186 4.92 74.61 16.19
CA ARG A 186 6.05 75.51 16.49
C ARG A 186 6.63 76.13 15.23
N LYS A 187 6.79 75.36 14.15
CA LYS A 187 7.27 75.83 12.85
C LYS A 187 6.33 76.91 12.30
N THR A 188 5.02 76.65 12.24
CA THR A 188 4.03 77.64 11.77
C THR A 188 4.03 78.91 12.63
N ALA A 189 4.14 78.79 13.95
CA ALA A 189 4.24 79.94 14.85
C ALA A 189 5.53 80.75 14.63
N GLY A 190 6.66 80.06 14.42
CA GLY A 190 7.94 80.69 14.07
C GLY A 190 7.91 81.41 12.73
N GLU A 191 7.33 80.80 11.70
CA GLU A 191 7.13 81.41 10.36
C GLU A 191 6.22 82.65 10.43
N LEU A 192 5.18 82.63 11.28
CA LEU A 192 4.30 83.77 11.51
C LEU A 192 5.02 84.93 12.19
N LEU A 193 5.83 84.65 13.23
CA LEU A 193 6.65 85.65 13.91
C LEU A 193 7.73 86.22 12.98
N GLN A 194 8.33 85.39 12.13
CA GLN A 194 9.29 85.83 11.12
C GLN A 194 8.64 86.72 10.06
N SER A 195 7.42 86.39 9.62
CA SER A 195 6.65 87.20 8.68
C SER A 195 6.23 88.55 9.29
N GLN A 196 5.84 88.59 10.57
CA GLN A 196 5.58 89.84 11.30
C GLN A 196 6.85 90.67 11.50
N ALA A 197 7.99 90.04 11.77
CA ALA A 197 9.28 90.73 11.90
C ALA A 197 9.75 91.33 10.56
N GLN A 198 9.48 90.67 9.43
CA GLN A 198 9.74 91.23 8.10
C GLN A 198 8.80 92.41 7.76
N GLN A 199 7.58 92.44 8.27
CA GLN A 199 6.70 93.62 8.18
C GLN A 199 7.14 94.77 9.11
N ALA A 200 7.67 94.48 10.30
CA ALA A 200 8.21 95.48 11.22
C ALA A 200 9.60 96.03 10.80
N GLY A 201 10.40 95.24 10.09
CA GLY A 201 11.67 95.66 9.49
C GLY A 201 11.52 96.62 8.28
N GLY A 202 10.30 96.84 7.79
CA GLY A 202 10.00 97.73 6.67
C GLY A 202 9.91 99.23 7.01
N LEU A 203 10.15 99.66 8.25
CA LEU A 203 9.88 101.06 8.67
C LEU A 203 11.03 102.07 8.41
N GLN A 204 12.20 101.70 7.87
CA GLN A 204 13.42 102.53 8.04
C GLN A 204 14.12 103.13 6.80
N THR A 205 13.52 103.22 5.61
CA THR A 205 14.18 103.86 4.43
C THR A 205 13.63 105.21 3.96
N LEU A 206 12.61 105.79 4.61
CA LEU A 206 11.96 107.04 4.13
C LEU A 206 12.17 108.29 4.99
N LYS A 207 13.06 108.26 5.98
CA LYS A 207 13.34 109.40 6.87
C LYS A 207 14.77 109.94 6.86
N ARG A 208 15.65 109.43 5.98
CA ARG A 208 17.07 109.80 5.93
C ARG A 208 17.45 110.42 4.57
N ASP A 209 16.75 111.46 4.13
CA ASP A 209 17.16 112.20 2.91
C ASP A 209 16.82 113.72 2.91
N LYS A 210 16.42 114.29 4.05
CA LYS A 210 16.08 115.74 4.14
C LYS A 210 16.97 116.52 5.10
N GLU A 211 18.24 116.09 5.25
CA GLU A 211 19.24 116.76 6.09
C GLU A 211 20.67 116.68 5.50
N SER A 212 20.79 116.83 4.17
CA SER A 212 22.09 116.97 3.48
C SER A 212 22.02 117.94 2.30
N LYS A 213 21.52 119.16 2.53
CA LYS A 213 21.73 120.34 1.65
C LYS A 213 21.79 121.64 2.45
N ASN A 214 22.86 121.78 3.22
CA ASN A 214 23.48 123.00 3.78
C ASN A 214 24.56 122.43 4.73
N VAL A 215 25.84 122.31 4.41
CA VAL A 215 26.79 123.37 4.06
C VAL A 215 28.02 122.70 3.45
N LEU A 216 28.29 122.95 2.18
CA LEU A 216 29.65 123.04 1.64
C LEU A 216 29.62 124.30 0.78
N GLY A 217 30.04 125.40 1.41
CA GLY A 217 30.20 126.68 0.76
C GLY A 217 31.50 126.73 -0.04
N TRP A 218 31.44 127.44 -1.16
CA TRP A 218 32.52 128.26 -1.73
C TRP A 218 33.93 127.67 -1.69
N MET A 219 34.31 127.00 -2.79
CA MET A 219 35.41 127.40 -3.66
C MET A 219 35.07 127.04 -5.10
#